data_AF-B5JPX5-F1
#
_entry.id   AF-B5JPX5-F1
#
_cell.length_a   1.000
_cell.length_b   1.000
_cell.length_c   1.000
_cell.angle_alpha   90.00
_cell.angle_beta   90.00
_cell.angle_gamma   90.00
#
_symmetry.space_group_name_H-M   'P 1'
#
loop_
_entity.id
_entity.type
_entity.pdbx_description
1 polymer ?
#
loop_
_entity_poly.entity_id
_entity_poly.type
_entity_poly.pdbx_seq_one_letter_code
_entity_poly.pdbx_strand_id
1 'polypeptide(L)'
;MKAVRVTPSATAKLSKIKPRIRKKITRLTPVQRAARAIEAKYKELGGLKSWLKKATISVTRCPDKVGYFRHYAGGSIYYHPETGAHAVKGAIRRLWAEQGWERGKLGYPTTDEERGRNADGYGRYSHFQGGAIFWKLEFGAIQLDGPIWRKYRDIGAEASPLGFPKQVERGTPDRRGRFVHFEYGSIYYTHQTGAWEVHGSIRGYWAQKGWERNEDLGYPISDELIPDRALGWRSPLVFSMAHAVLVSNAIRVNSTGTSGVGKTAVATFANKKKLTLNPVLAKKKVAASALVAKPLVMPKTVVETVDGEDSENRFSDFENGVLFWSRKDRKVTELAPWTRTSKGTSLRFSGSQIAAKVRGELNKLLKLPSCSLISVVYKSVGNYRFDGAGVSNRRHRLEATFRGSIVIKGKLQPTDLKLRLSVVVSWNPIHRTIDAAISGFSYIRRVAKMHGIGDTRIGVGKRLDPLLWQRFVIASVPAKDRSKNVAVLSVKTLSNGLVQVYREP
;
A
#
# COMPACT_ATOMS: atom_id res chain seq x y z
N MET A 1 -26.62 -19.26 -7.39
CA MET A 1 -27.00 -19.82 -6.07
C MET A 1 -26.21 -21.08 -5.81
N LYS A 2 -25.34 -21.10 -4.78
CA LYS A 2 -24.97 -22.31 -4.03
C LYS A 2 -24.37 -21.85 -2.70
N ALA A 3 -25.07 -22.20 -1.63
CA ALA A 3 -24.82 -21.79 -0.26
C ALA A 3 -23.59 -22.51 0.31
N VAL A 4 -22.66 -21.75 0.89
CA VAL A 4 -21.52 -22.30 1.65
C VAL A 4 -22.02 -22.65 3.05
N ARG A 5 -22.11 -23.95 3.34
CA ARG A 5 -22.44 -24.49 4.67
C ARG A 5 -21.28 -24.27 5.64
N VAL A 6 -21.56 -23.51 6.70
CA VAL A 6 -20.70 -23.33 7.87
C VAL A 6 -20.57 -24.66 8.62
N THR A 7 -19.35 -25.06 8.97
CA THR A 7 -19.07 -26.26 9.78
C THR A 7 -19.48 -26.04 11.26
N PRO A 8 -20.27 -26.94 11.89
CA PRO A 8 -20.81 -26.73 13.23
C PRO A 8 -19.83 -27.20 14.32
N SER A 9 -18.73 -26.49 14.53
CA SER A 9 -17.73 -26.88 15.56
C SER A 9 -17.95 -26.21 16.92
N ALA A 10 -18.73 -25.14 17.01
CA ALA A 10 -19.13 -24.53 18.29
C ALA A 10 -20.43 -25.12 18.86
N THR A 11 -21.33 -25.61 17.99
CA THR A 11 -22.68 -26.06 18.34
C THR A 11 -22.72 -27.42 19.03
N ALA A 12 -21.72 -28.29 18.79
CA ALA A 12 -21.66 -29.63 19.37
C ALA A 12 -21.15 -29.68 20.82
N LYS A 13 -20.36 -28.70 21.27
CA LYS A 13 -19.93 -28.59 22.69
C LYS A 13 -21.00 -27.98 23.61
N LEU A 14 -22.04 -27.37 23.04
CA LEU A 14 -23.17 -26.77 23.76
C LEU A 14 -24.32 -27.74 24.04
N SER A 15 -24.29 -28.98 23.52
CA SER A 15 -25.37 -29.97 23.69
C SER A 15 -25.34 -30.70 25.04
N LYS A 16 -24.22 -30.66 25.77
CA LYS A 16 -24.03 -31.32 27.09
C LYS A 16 -24.26 -30.39 28.29
N ILE A 17 -24.71 -29.16 28.07
CA ILE A 17 -24.98 -28.17 29.12
C ILE A 17 -26.50 -28.07 29.33
N LYS A 18 -26.97 -28.19 30.60
CA LYS A 18 -28.40 -28.12 30.96
C LYS A 18 -29.11 -26.95 30.23
N PRO A 19 -30.32 -27.14 29.66
CA PRO A 19 -31.03 -26.13 28.85
C PRO A 19 -31.18 -24.76 29.53
N ARG A 20 -31.28 -24.74 30.86
CA ARG A 20 -31.32 -23.53 31.70
C ARG A 20 -30.06 -22.67 31.63
N ILE A 21 -28.88 -23.28 31.50
CA ILE A 21 -27.59 -22.57 31.41
C ILE A 21 -27.36 -22.08 29.98
N ARG A 22 -27.78 -22.87 28.97
CA ARG A 22 -27.76 -22.50 27.56
C ARG A 22 -28.65 -21.29 27.23
N LYS A 23 -29.78 -21.13 27.94
CA LYS A 23 -30.65 -19.92 27.89
C LYS A 23 -30.06 -18.68 28.59
N LYS A 24 -29.07 -18.82 29.48
CA LYS A 24 -28.53 -17.70 30.28
C LYS A 24 -27.42 -16.91 29.55
N ILE A 25 -26.70 -17.56 28.64
CA ILE A 25 -25.61 -16.96 27.84
C ILE A 25 -26.15 -16.19 26.62
N THR A 26 -27.41 -16.42 26.22
CA THR A 26 -28.06 -15.85 25.03
C THR A 26 -29.07 -14.72 25.31
N ARG A 27 -29.08 -14.11 26.51
CA ARG A 27 -30.18 -13.21 26.95
C ARG A 27 -29.80 -11.79 27.38
N LEU A 28 -28.58 -11.32 27.15
CA LEU A 28 -28.28 -9.92 27.41
C LEU A 28 -28.80 -9.06 26.27
N THR A 29 -29.72 -8.15 26.59
CA THR A 29 -30.13 -7.09 25.65
C THR A 29 -28.91 -6.28 25.21
N PRO A 30 -28.95 -5.60 24.06
CA PRO A 30 -27.83 -4.76 23.61
C PRO A 30 -27.36 -3.75 24.66
N VAL A 31 -28.29 -3.10 25.36
CA VAL A 31 -27.97 -2.17 26.46
C VAL A 31 -27.31 -2.87 27.65
N GLN A 32 -27.74 -4.08 28.02
CA GLN A 32 -27.09 -4.84 29.10
C GLN A 32 -25.67 -5.27 28.72
N ARG A 33 -25.43 -5.66 27.47
CA ARG A 33 -24.07 -5.99 27.00
C ARG A 33 -23.16 -4.76 27.05
N ALA A 34 -23.64 -3.64 26.52
CA ALA A 34 -22.91 -2.39 26.55
C ALA A 34 -22.64 -1.92 27.99
N ALA A 35 -23.64 -1.96 28.86
CA ALA A 35 -23.48 -1.57 30.26
C ALA A 35 -22.43 -2.43 30.98
N ARG A 36 -22.40 -3.75 30.72
CA ARG A 36 -21.36 -4.62 31.28
C ARG A 36 -19.97 -4.29 30.74
N ALA A 37 -19.84 -3.99 29.44
CA ALA A 37 -18.57 -3.62 28.84
C ALA A 37 -18.06 -2.26 29.36
N ILE A 38 -18.93 -1.26 29.45
CA ILE A 38 -18.62 0.07 29.99
C ILE A 38 -18.24 -0.04 31.48
N GLU A 39 -18.97 -0.83 32.26
CA GLU A 39 -18.64 -1.05 33.67
C GLU A 39 -17.33 -1.81 33.85
N ALA A 40 -17.05 -2.81 33.01
CA ALA A 40 -15.78 -3.52 33.02
C ALA A 40 -14.61 -2.58 32.74
N LYS A 41 -14.70 -1.74 31.68
CA LYS A 41 -13.67 -0.75 31.36
C LYS A 41 -13.52 0.31 32.46
N TYR A 42 -14.62 0.76 33.05
CA TYR A 42 -14.55 1.69 34.19
C TYR A 42 -13.79 1.09 35.39
N LYS A 43 -14.03 -0.18 35.71
CA LYS A 43 -13.32 -0.91 36.77
C LYS A 43 -11.85 -1.15 36.42
N GLU A 44 -11.55 -1.53 35.18
CA GLU A 44 -10.20 -1.69 34.65
C GLU A 44 -9.37 -0.41 34.85
N LEU A 45 -9.97 0.75 34.63
CA LEU A 45 -9.32 2.05 34.82
C LEU A 45 -9.20 2.49 36.29
N GLY A 46 -9.75 1.73 37.25
CA GLY A 46 -9.73 2.02 38.69
C GLY A 46 -11.00 2.66 39.25
N GLY A 47 -12.09 2.69 38.48
CA GLY A 47 -13.41 3.15 38.93
C GLY A 47 -13.39 4.59 39.45
N LEU A 48 -13.98 4.82 40.62
CA LEU A 48 -14.08 6.17 41.22
C LEU A 48 -12.70 6.79 41.55
N LYS A 49 -11.71 5.94 41.84
CA LYS A 49 -10.34 6.38 42.13
C LYS A 49 -9.58 6.80 40.88
N SER A 50 -10.08 6.42 39.69
CA SER A 50 -9.47 6.78 38.41
C SER A 50 -9.63 8.26 38.06
N TRP A 51 -8.99 8.67 36.97
CA TRP A 51 -9.16 9.98 36.37
C TRP A 51 -10.59 10.20 35.81
N LEU A 52 -11.38 9.14 35.55
CA LEU A 52 -12.76 9.27 35.06
C LEU A 52 -13.71 9.86 36.11
N LYS A 53 -13.48 9.60 37.41
CA LYS A 53 -14.36 10.02 38.53
C LYS A 53 -15.79 9.49 38.40
N LYS A 54 -16.75 10.12 39.08
CA LYS A 54 -18.16 9.68 39.14
C LYS A 54 -18.84 9.79 37.77
N ALA A 55 -19.70 8.82 37.46
CA ALA A 55 -20.58 8.89 36.29
C ALA A 55 -21.57 10.06 36.42
N THR A 56 -21.77 10.80 35.34
CA THR A 56 -22.71 11.93 35.29
C THR A 56 -24.07 11.54 34.71
N ILE A 57 -24.12 10.44 33.95
CA ILE A 57 -25.34 9.88 33.38
C ILE A 57 -25.36 8.36 33.51
N SER A 58 -26.52 7.74 33.31
CA SER A 58 -26.64 6.30 33.08
C SER A 58 -26.11 5.91 31.68
N VAL A 59 -25.86 4.62 31.47
CA VAL A 59 -25.52 4.09 30.14
C VAL A 59 -26.67 4.41 29.18
N THR A 60 -26.37 5.19 28.15
CA THR A 60 -27.35 5.77 27.22
C THR A 60 -27.03 5.32 25.81
N ARG A 61 -28.04 5.08 24.98
CA ARG A 61 -27.85 4.71 23.57
C ARG A 61 -27.32 5.92 22.80
N CYS A 62 -26.33 5.71 21.93
CA CYS A 62 -25.83 6.77 21.06
C CYS A 62 -26.93 7.25 20.09
N PRO A 63 -26.93 8.54 19.72
CA PRO A 63 -27.82 9.11 18.70
C PRO A 63 -27.88 8.35 17.36
N ASP A 64 -26.77 7.77 16.91
CA ASP A 64 -26.69 6.95 15.68
C ASP A 64 -27.44 5.59 15.80
N LYS A 65 -27.90 5.24 17.00
CA LYS A 65 -28.61 4.02 17.36
C LYS A 65 -27.76 2.74 17.31
N VAL A 66 -26.44 2.81 17.14
CA VAL A 66 -25.56 1.62 17.05
C VAL A 66 -24.91 1.30 18.38
N GLY A 67 -24.26 2.29 18.99
CA GLY A 67 -23.51 2.13 20.23
C GLY A 67 -24.23 2.65 21.47
N TYR A 68 -23.48 2.63 22.56
CA TYR A 68 -23.91 3.15 23.86
C TYR A 68 -22.74 3.88 24.51
N PHE A 69 -23.03 4.80 25.41
CA PHE A 69 -22.00 5.54 26.12
C PHE A 69 -22.41 5.85 27.55
N ARG A 70 -21.42 6.21 28.36
CA ARG A 70 -21.62 6.83 29.66
C ARG A 70 -20.62 7.96 29.84
N HIS A 71 -21.12 9.15 30.19
CA HIS A 71 -20.27 10.26 30.58
C HIS A 71 -19.90 10.17 32.06
N TYR A 72 -18.72 10.67 32.36
CA TYR A 72 -18.14 10.80 33.68
C TYR A 72 -17.56 12.20 33.83
N ALA A 73 -17.33 12.66 35.05
CA ALA A 73 -16.81 14.00 35.27
C ALA A 73 -15.44 14.24 34.60
N GLY A 74 -14.59 13.20 34.50
CA GLY A 74 -13.28 13.26 33.86
C GLY A 74 -13.22 12.83 32.39
N GLY A 75 -14.31 12.32 31.80
CA GLY A 75 -14.27 11.81 30.43
C GLY A 75 -15.50 10.99 30.02
N SER A 76 -15.34 10.07 29.08
CA SER A 76 -16.45 9.24 28.62
C SER A 76 -15.98 7.87 28.20
N ILE A 77 -16.81 6.86 28.43
CA ILE A 77 -16.61 5.53 27.86
C ILE A 77 -17.70 5.30 26.82
N TYR A 78 -17.29 4.97 25.60
CA TYR A 78 -18.17 4.61 24.49
C TYR A 78 -18.00 3.14 24.15
N TYR A 79 -19.11 2.47 23.84
CA TYR A 79 -19.17 1.07 23.44
C TYR A 79 -19.75 0.95 22.04
N HIS A 80 -19.04 0.22 21.18
CA HIS A 80 -19.53 -0.25 19.89
C HIS A 80 -19.42 -1.78 19.81
N PRO A 81 -20.36 -2.50 19.17
CA PRO A 81 -20.32 -3.96 19.07
C PRO A 81 -19.02 -4.51 18.44
N GLU A 82 -18.43 -3.78 17.50
CA GLU A 82 -17.21 -4.21 16.79
C GLU A 82 -15.92 -3.79 17.48
N THR A 83 -15.91 -2.65 18.20
CA THR A 83 -14.67 -2.11 18.78
C THR A 83 -14.56 -2.36 20.29
N GLY A 84 -15.65 -2.64 20.98
CA GLY A 84 -15.67 -2.78 22.43
C GLY A 84 -15.88 -1.44 23.15
N ALA A 85 -15.55 -1.40 24.45
CA ALA A 85 -15.69 -0.21 25.28
C ALA A 85 -14.34 0.51 25.43
N HIS A 86 -14.29 1.80 25.07
CA HIS A 86 -13.08 2.63 25.10
C HIS A 86 -13.33 3.97 25.77
N ALA A 87 -12.36 4.42 26.54
CA ALA A 87 -12.38 5.66 27.31
C ALA A 87 -11.66 6.79 26.56
N VAL A 88 -12.34 7.91 26.40
CA VAL A 88 -11.82 9.14 25.79
C VAL A 88 -11.89 10.29 26.78
N LYS A 89 -10.88 11.18 26.77
CA LYS A 89 -10.78 12.29 27.73
C LYS A 89 -10.10 13.52 27.17
N GLY A 90 -10.02 14.56 28.01
CA GLY A 90 -9.21 15.75 27.78
C GLY A 90 -9.50 16.45 26.44
N ALA A 91 -8.43 16.96 25.84
CA ALA A 91 -8.49 17.68 24.57
C ALA A 91 -8.94 16.79 23.40
N ILE A 92 -8.59 15.50 23.41
CA ILE A 92 -9.02 14.53 22.38
C ILE A 92 -10.53 14.38 22.38
N ARG A 93 -11.12 14.14 23.55
CA ARG A 93 -12.58 14.06 23.70
C ARG A 93 -13.26 15.37 23.32
N ARG A 94 -12.68 16.51 23.68
CA ARG A 94 -13.24 17.83 23.35
C ARG A 94 -13.29 18.02 21.83
N LEU A 95 -12.20 17.78 21.12
CA LEU A 95 -12.18 17.89 19.67
C LEU A 95 -13.15 16.89 19.02
N TRP A 96 -13.18 15.64 19.49
CA TRP A 96 -14.13 14.65 18.98
C TRP A 96 -15.59 15.08 19.17
N ALA A 97 -15.91 15.71 20.31
CA ALA A 97 -17.22 16.29 20.58
C ALA A 97 -17.60 17.40 19.60
N GLU A 98 -16.67 18.33 19.35
CA GLU A 98 -16.82 19.42 18.39
C GLU A 98 -17.04 18.90 16.95
N GLN A 99 -16.47 17.74 16.63
CA GLN A 99 -16.60 17.07 15.33
C GLN A 99 -17.84 16.16 15.23
N GLY A 100 -18.76 16.24 16.20
CA GLY A 100 -20.04 15.53 16.16
C GLY A 100 -20.06 14.14 16.79
N TRP A 101 -19.08 13.82 17.65
CA TRP A 101 -18.99 12.55 18.37
C TRP A 101 -18.99 11.34 17.41
N GLU A 102 -19.72 10.28 17.75
CA GLU A 102 -19.84 9.05 16.95
C GLU A 102 -20.56 9.25 15.62
N ARG A 103 -21.29 10.36 15.45
CA ARG A 103 -21.89 10.75 14.16
C ARG A 103 -20.91 11.47 13.24
N GLY A 104 -19.78 11.92 13.77
CA GLY A 104 -18.70 12.55 13.01
C GLY A 104 -17.96 11.55 12.11
N LYS A 105 -17.06 12.06 11.27
CA LYS A 105 -16.27 11.24 10.32
C LYS A 105 -15.44 10.15 10.99
N LEU A 106 -15.07 10.34 12.25
CA LEU A 106 -14.25 9.41 13.00
C LEU A 106 -15.02 8.17 13.49
N GLY A 107 -16.33 8.28 13.72
CA GLY A 107 -17.12 7.20 14.32
C GLY A 107 -16.70 6.92 15.78
N TYR A 108 -16.70 5.64 16.17
CA TYR A 108 -16.40 5.21 17.53
C TYR A 108 -14.90 5.07 17.79
N PRO A 109 -14.45 5.28 19.04
CA PRO A 109 -13.08 4.95 19.45
C PRO A 109 -12.79 3.45 19.29
N THR A 110 -11.55 3.15 18.92
CA THR A 110 -10.98 1.80 18.80
C THR A 110 -9.86 1.54 19.80
N THR A 111 -9.38 2.59 20.47
CA THR A 111 -8.45 2.54 21.60
C THR A 111 -8.90 3.50 22.70
N ASP A 112 -8.37 3.31 23.90
CA ASP A 112 -8.39 4.35 24.94
C ASP A 112 -7.48 5.53 24.51
N GLU A 113 -7.34 6.56 25.38
CA GLU A 113 -6.24 7.52 25.24
C GLU A 113 -4.91 6.88 25.66
N GLU A 114 -4.02 6.71 24.68
CA GLU A 114 -2.72 6.07 24.86
C GLU A 114 -1.58 7.09 24.80
N ARG A 115 -0.44 6.72 25.41
CA ARG A 115 0.81 7.49 25.35
C ARG A 115 1.52 7.18 24.03
N GLY A 116 1.91 8.22 23.30
CA GLY A 116 2.75 8.08 22.11
C GLY A 116 4.10 7.44 22.44
N ARG A 117 4.64 6.67 21.48
CA ARG A 117 5.95 6.02 21.60
C ARG A 117 7.11 6.88 21.06
N ASN A 118 6.89 8.19 20.91
CA ASN A 118 7.90 9.13 20.45
C ASN A 118 8.95 9.41 21.56
N ALA A 119 10.10 9.97 21.18
CA ALA A 119 11.27 10.12 22.05
C ALA A 119 11.02 10.95 23.33
N ASP A 120 10.09 11.92 23.28
CA ASP A 120 9.72 12.73 24.45
C ASP A 120 8.65 12.07 25.33
N GLY A 121 7.88 11.12 24.78
CA GLY A 121 6.79 10.42 25.43
C GLY A 121 5.66 11.32 25.98
N TYR A 122 5.52 12.56 25.55
CA TYR A 122 4.46 13.46 26.06
C TYR A 122 3.22 13.49 25.18
N GLY A 123 3.32 13.03 23.93
CA GLY A 123 2.17 12.92 23.04
C GLY A 123 1.11 11.92 23.53
N ARG A 124 -0.14 12.17 23.17
CA ARG A 124 -1.30 11.29 23.42
C ARG A 124 -2.07 11.06 22.13
N TYR A 125 -2.73 9.92 22.01
CA TYR A 125 -3.63 9.68 20.88
C TYR A 125 -4.81 8.80 21.28
N SER A 126 -5.87 8.88 20.49
CA SER A 126 -6.90 7.85 20.42
C SER A 126 -7.19 7.54 18.96
N HIS A 127 -7.26 6.26 18.64
CA HIS A 127 -7.72 5.80 17.34
C HIS A 127 -9.24 5.66 17.33
N PHE A 128 -9.83 5.89 16.17
CA PHE A 128 -11.24 5.78 15.89
C PHE A 128 -11.44 4.94 14.62
N GLN A 129 -12.68 4.53 14.34
CA GLN A 129 -12.99 3.72 13.15
C GLN A 129 -12.56 4.40 11.84
N GLY A 130 -12.79 5.72 11.72
CA GLY A 130 -12.53 6.50 10.51
C GLY A 130 -11.20 7.28 10.52
N GLY A 131 -10.47 7.30 11.63
CA GLY A 131 -9.36 8.23 11.81
C GLY A 131 -8.66 8.10 13.15
N ALA A 132 -7.95 9.15 13.53
CA ALA A 132 -7.32 9.28 14.84
C ALA A 132 -7.32 10.74 15.27
N ILE A 133 -7.27 10.97 16.57
CA ILE A 133 -6.95 12.28 17.14
C ILE A 133 -5.66 12.15 17.94
N PHE A 134 -4.71 12.99 17.60
CA PHE A 134 -3.42 13.14 18.28
C PHE A 134 -3.46 14.39 19.13
N TRP A 135 -2.76 14.38 20.26
CA TRP A 135 -2.58 15.56 21.10
C TRP A 135 -1.12 15.68 21.50
N LYS A 136 -0.60 16.90 21.38
CA LYS A 136 0.71 17.29 21.91
C LYS A 136 0.60 18.70 22.48
N LEU A 137 1.41 19.03 23.49
CA LEU A 137 1.35 20.32 24.17
C LEU A 137 1.52 21.48 23.18
N GLU A 138 2.47 21.35 22.25
CA GLU A 138 2.85 22.39 21.29
C GLU A 138 1.81 22.60 20.18
N PHE A 139 1.02 21.59 19.85
CA PHE A 139 0.14 21.59 18.67
C PHE A 139 -1.35 21.45 18.99
N GLY A 140 -1.69 21.14 20.25
CA GLY A 140 -3.06 20.84 20.66
C GLY A 140 -3.57 19.51 20.10
N ALA A 141 -4.89 19.36 20.07
CA ALA A 141 -5.54 18.17 19.50
C ALA A 141 -5.71 18.33 17.98
N ILE A 142 -5.28 17.32 17.22
CA ILE A 142 -5.29 17.29 15.76
C ILE A 142 -5.97 16.00 15.30
N GLN A 143 -7.05 16.15 14.56
CA GLN A 143 -7.71 15.05 13.86
C GLN A 143 -7.00 14.75 12.54
N LEU A 144 -6.78 13.46 12.27
CA LEU A 144 -6.40 12.94 10.96
C LEU A 144 -7.42 11.88 10.51
N ASP A 145 -7.85 11.98 9.25
CA ASP A 145 -8.70 10.99 8.58
C ASP A 145 -8.30 10.83 7.09
N GLY A 146 -9.05 10.03 6.34
CA GLY A 146 -8.88 9.93 4.90
C GLY A 146 -7.57 9.25 4.42
N PRO A 147 -7.08 9.57 3.21
CA PRO A 147 -5.90 8.95 2.62
C PRO A 147 -4.60 9.21 3.39
N ILE A 148 -4.40 10.42 3.94
CA ILE A 148 -3.19 10.76 4.69
C ILE A 148 -3.16 9.98 5.99
N TRP A 149 -4.28 9.88 6.73
CA TRP A 149 -4.37 9.04 7.91
C TRP A 149 -4.02 7.58 7.60
N ARG A 150 -4.61 7.01 6.53
CA ARG A 150 -4.31 5.62 6.14
C ARG A 150 -2.82 5.42 5.90
N LYS A 151 -2.19 6.32 5.16
CA LYS A 151 -0.74 6.26 4.93
C LYS A 151 0.05 6.34 6.23
N TYR A 152 -0.26 7.33 7.08
CA TYR A 152 0.42 7.55 8.34
C TYR A 152 0.30 6.33 9.28
N ARG A 153 -0.91 5.75 9.39
CA ARG A 153 -1.16 4.52 10.14
C ARG A 153 -0.37 3.34 9.59
N ASP A 154 -0.34 3.17 8.26
CA ASP A 154 0.32 2.04 7.62
C ASP A 154 1.85 2.06 7.83
N ILE A 155 2.44 3.23 8.11
CA ILE A 155 3.87 3.40 8.46
C ILE A 155 4.15 3.44 9.97
N GLY A 156 3.14 3.18 10.81
CA GLY A 156 3.29 3.09 12.27
C GLY A 156 2.80 4.30 13.07
N ALA A 157 2.09 5.24 12.44
CA ALA A 157 1.52 6.43 13.05
C ALA A 157 2.55 7.21 13.90
N GLU A 158 2.24 7.55 15.15
CA GLU A 158 3.12 8.31 16.05
C GLU A 158 4.40 7.59 16.45
N ALA A 159 4.46 6.27 16.22
CA ALA A 159 5.68 5.49 16.36
C ALA A 159 6.53 5.45 15.08
N SER A 160 6.04 6.03 13.98
CA SER A 160 6.81 6.17 12.73
C SER A 160 7.91 7.23 12.86
N PRO A 161 8.89 7.24 11.95
CA PRO A 161 9.92 8.29 11.91
C PRO A 161 9.37 9.71 11.73
N LEU A 162 8.11 9.89 11.35
CA LEU A 162 7.51 11.22 11.17
C LEU A 162 7.22 11.93 12.49
N GLY A 163 6.99 11.18 13.58
CA GLY A 163 6.51 11.73 14.85
C GLY A 163 5.07 12.27 14.76
N PHE A 164 4.65 13.10 15.72
CA PHE A 164 3.28 13.61 15.82
C PHE A 164 2.93 14.60 14.70
N PRO A 165 1.64 14.72 14.30
CA PRO A 165 1.22 15.78 13.39
C PRO A 165 1.33 17.15 14.06
N LYS A 166 1.74 18.16 13.29
CA LYS A 166 1.88 19.55 13.75
C LYS A 166 0.66 20.41 13.42
N GLN A 167 -0.16 19.97 12.46
CA GLN A 167 -1.39 20.64 12.06
C GLN A 167 -2.41 19.65 11.50
N VAL A 168 -3.66 20.10 11.44
CA VAL A 168 -4.71 19.44 10.65
C VAL A 168 -4.38 19.44 9.16
N GLU A 169 -4.95 18.48 8.44
CA GLU A 169 -4.80 18.36 6.99
C GLU A 169 -5.20 19.64 6.24
N ARG A 170 -4.30 20.16 5.40
CA ARG A 170 -4.52 21.36 4.57
C ARG A 170 -4.49 21.03 3.09
N GLY A 171 -5.14 21.87 2.28
CA GLY A 171 -4.94 21.86 0.83
C GLY A 171 -3.57 22.43 0.49
N THR A 172 -2.94 21.90 -0.55
CA THR A 172 -1.68 22.45 -1.07
C THR A 172 -1.91 23.81 -1.76
N PRO A 173 -0.91 24.71 -1.72
CA PRO A 173 -0.93 25.99 -2.44
C PRO A 173 -1.35 25.92 -3.92
N ASP A 174 -0.91 24.90 -4.64
CA ASP A 174 -1.26 24.67 -6.05
C ASP A 174 -2.70 24.14 -6.28
N ARG A 175 -3.43 23.87 -5.18
CA ARG A 175 -4.81 23.35 -5.15
C ARG A 175 -4.99 21.95 -5.77
N ARG A 176 -3.91 21.21 -6.03
CA ARG A 176 -3.97 19.85 -6.62
C ARG A 176 -4.01 18.74 -5.57
N GLY A 177 -3.55 19.01 -4.36
CA GLY A 177 -3.32 18.01 -3.33
C GLY A 177 -3.68 18.47 -1.93
N ARG A 178 -3.35 17.61 -0.97
CA ARG A 178 -3.52 17.82 0.46
C ARG A 178 -2.27 17.37 1.19
N PHE A 179 -1.98 17.96 2.34
CA PHE A 179 -0.78 17.61 3.09
C PHE A 179 -0.94 17.77 4.60
N VAL A 180 -0.09 17.06 5.33
CA VAL A 180 0.16 17.23 6.76
C VAL A 180 1.67 17.26 6.99
N HIS A 181 2.13 18.22 7.78
CA HIS A 181 3.48 18.20 8.33
C HIS A 181 3.46 17.54 9.70
N PHE A 182 4.47 16.73 9.92
CA PHE A 182 4.75 16.06 11.18
C PHE A 182 6.04 16.65 11.76
N GLU A 183 6.42 16.21 12.96
CA GLU A 183 7.63 16.67 13.63
C GLU A 183 8.88 16.56 12.76
N TYR A 184 9.04 15.41 12.08
CA TYR A 184 10.26 15.07 11.35
C TYR A 184 10.05 14.82 9.86
N GLY A 185 8.82 14.99 9.37
CA GLY A 185 8.53 14.80 7.95
C GLY A 185 7.17 15.33 7.51
N SER A 186 6.68 14.85 6.39
CA SER A 186 5.40 15.26 5.80
C SER A 186 4.78 14.15 5.02
N ILE A 187 3.45 14.15 4.94
CA ILE A 187 2.72 13.31 3.99
C ILE A 187 1.95 14.22 3.05
N TYR A 188 2.13 13.99 1.76
CA TYR A 188 1.39 14.68 0.69
C TYR A 188 0.52 13.68 -0.04
N TYR A 189 -0.69 14.10 -0.40
CA TYR A 189 -1.68 13.32 -1.11
C TYR A 189 -2.17 14.05 -2.36
N THR A 190 -2.24 13.32 -3.48
CA THR A 190 -3.08 13.70 -4.61
C THR A 190 -3.99 12.54 -5.00
N HIS A 191 -5.12 12.84 -5.64
CA HIS A 191 -6.00 11.80 -6.20
C HIS A 191 -5.31 10.94 -7.27
N GLN A 192 -4.24 11.44 -7.89
CA GLN A 192 -3.53 10.72 -8.96
C GLN A 192 -2.47 9.79 -8.38
N THR A 193 -1.64 10.27 -7.46
CA THR A 193 -0.45 9.57 -6.98
C THR A 193 -0.69 8.78 -5.70
N GLY A 194 -1.70 9.13 -4.91
CA GLY A 194 -1.87 8.59 -3.56
C GLY A 194 -1.14 9.43 -2.51
N ALA A 195 -1.02 8.88 -1.29
CA ALA A 195 -0.40 9.55 -0.15
C ALA A 195 1.00 9.00 0.09
N TRP A 196 2.00 9.88 0.13
CA TRP A 196 3.42 9.53 0.22
C TRP A 196 4.12 10.36 1.29
N GLU A 197 4.98 9.70 2.05
CA GLU A 197 5.78 10.39 3.06
C GLU A 197 7.07 10.94 2.43
N VAL A 198 7.55 12.06 2.97
CA VAL A 198 8.87 12.61 2.70
C VAL A 198 9.43 13.18 4.00
N HIS A 199 10.67 12.85 4.36
CA HIS A 199 11.26 13.25 5.63
C HIS A 199 12.74 13.65 5.50
N GLY A 200 13.35 14.01 6.64
CA GLY A 200 14.78 14.27 6.75
C GLY A 200 15.32 15.31 5.76
N SER A 201 16.54 15.07 5.29
CA SER A 201 17.26 15.99 4.39
C SER A 201 16.60 16.10 3.02
N ILE A 202 15.99 15.03 2.50
CA ILE A 202 15.28 15.05 1.21
C ILE A 202 14.11 16.04 1.28
N ARG A 203 13.30 15.95 2.34
CA ARG A 203 12.23 16.93 2.60
C ARG A 203 12.78 18.34 2.73
N GLY A 204 13.88 18.52 3.47
CA GLY A 204 14.51 19.84 3.65
C GLY A 204 14.94 20.47 2.32
N TYR A 205 15.55 19.69 1.44
CA TYR A 205 15.92 20.14 0.10
C TYR A 205 14.70 20.51 -0.75
N TRP A 206 13.69 19.62 -0.79
CA TRP A 206 12.46 19.86 -1.55
C TRP A 206 11.71 21.11 -1.05
N ALA A 207 11.70 21.34 0.26
CA ALA A 207 11.15 22.56 0.87
C ALA A 207 11.83 23.83 0.36
N GLN A 208 13.17 23.84 0.31
CA GLN A 208 13.95 24.97 -0.21
C GLN A 208 13.68 25.23 -1.69
N LYS A 209 13.30 24.18 -2.43
CA LYS A 209 12.95 24.24 -3.85
C LYS A 209 11.50 24.67 -4.13
N GLY A 210 10.72 24.96 -3.10
CA GLY A 210 9.34 25.45 -3.24
C GLY A 210 8.26 24.37 -3.13
N TRP A 211 8.58 23.20 -2.56
CA TRP A 211 7.65 22.09 -2.33
C TRP A 211 7.00 21.59 -3.64
N GLU A 212 5.71 21.25 -3.60
CA GLU A 212 4.96 20.70 -4.72
C GLU A 212 4.79 21.66 -5.90
N ARG A 213 5.08 22.95 -5.70
CA ARG A 213 5.09 23.97 -6.78
C ARG A 213 6.36 23.94 -7.62
N ASN A 214 7.39 23.20 -7.19
CA ASN A 214 8.57 23.01 -8.01
C ASN A 214 8.22 22.21 -9.28
N GLU A 215 8.38 22.79 -10.46
CA GLU A 215 7.98 22.15 -11.72
C GLU A 215 8.87 20.95 -12.10
N ASP A 216 10.14 20.97 -11.69
CA ASP A 216 11.12 19.92 -11.97
C ASP A 216 10.91 18.67 -11.10
N LEU A 217 10.31 18.82 -9.92
CA LEU A 217 10.02 17.72 -8.99
C LEU A 217 8.54 17.39 -8.92
N GLY A 218 7.69 18.35 -8.57
CA GLY A 218 6.27 18.16 -8.27
C GLY A 218 6.03 17.44 -6.94
N TYR A 219 5.03 16.56 -6.89
CA TYR A 219 4.68 15.78 -5.70
C TYR A 219 5.56 14.54 -5.51
N PRO A 220 5.76 14.06 -4.26
CA PRO A 220 6.30 12.73 -4.03
C PRO A 220 5.36 11.64 -4.57
N ILE A 221 5.94 10.58 -5.14
CA ILE A 221 5.25 9.40 -5.68
C ILE A 221 5.80 8.07 -5.14
N SER A 222 6.74 8.16 -4.19
CA SER A 222 7.20 7.07 -3.33
C SER A 222 7.47 7.61 -1.92
N ASP A 223 7.61 6.70 -0.96
CA ASP A 223 8.27 7.02 0.31
C ASP A 223 9.77 7.24 0.09
N GLU A 224 10.51 7.55 1.15
CA GLU A 224 11.96 7.41 1.11
C GLU A 224 12.36 5.93 0.97
N LEU A 225 13.25 5.61 0.03
CA LEU A 225 13.66 4.27 -0.37
C LEU A 225 15.18 4.09 -0.23
N ILE A 226 15.62 2.83 -0.10
CA ILE A 226 17.02 2.42 -0.04
C ILE A 226 17.40 1.82 -1.42
N PRO A 227 18.45 2.31 -2.10
CA PRO A 227 18.96 1.65 -3.31
C PRO A 227 19.37 0.20 -3.06
N ASP A 228 18.99 -0.69 -3.97
CA ASP A 228 19.38 -2.10 -4.00
C ASP A 228 19.88 -2.45 -5.40
N ARG A 229 21.06 -3.07 -5.50
CA ARG A 229 21.70 -3.37 -6.79
C ARG A 229 21.07 -4.54 -7.54
N ALA A 230 20.43 -5.46 -6.82
CA ALA A 230 19.70 -6.61 -7.35
C ALA A 230 18.26 -6.25 -7.69
N LEU A 231 17.56 -5.54 -6.81
CA LEU A 231 16.12 -5.24 -6.92
C LEU A 231 15.83 -3.85 -7.49
N GLY A 232 16.81 -2.96 -7.54
CA GLY A 232 16.65 -1.53 -7.79
C GLY A 232 16.53 -0.74 -6.48
N TRP A 233 15.60 -1.14 -5.60
CA TRP A 233 15.37 -0.51 -4.30
C TRP A 233 14.60 -1.37 -3.28
N ARG A 234 14.61 -0.95 -2.02
CA ARG A 234 13.80 -1.45 -0.89
C ARG A 234 13.19 -0.29 -0.09
N SER A 235 12.11 -0.55 0.66
CA SER A 235 11.55 0.46 1.57
C SER A 235 12.15 0.31 2.98
N PRO A 236 12.63 1.41 3.62
CA PRO A 236 13.14 1.39 5.00
C PRO A 236 12.05 1.09 6.02
N LEU A 237 10.78 1.39 5.70
CA LEU A 237 9.63 1.24 6.60
C LEU A 237 9.01 -0.16 6.52
N VAL A 238 9.37 -0.98 5.53
CA VAL A 238 9.02 -2.40 5.48
C VAL A 238 10.05 -3.19 6.28
N PHE A 239 10.13 -2.94 7.58
CA PHE A 239 10.48 -4.02 8.50
C PHE A 239 9.27 -4.94 8.55
N SER A 240 9.26 -5.93 7.65
CA SER A 240 8.37 -7.07 7.74
C SER A 240 8.36 -7.59 9.18
N MET A 241 7.16 -7.75 9.76
CA MET A 241 6.93 -8.44 11.03
C MET A 241 7.63 -9.83 11.12
N ALA A 242 8.18 -10.36 10.02
CA ALA A 242 9.03 -11.54 10.04
C ALA A 242 10.36 -11.37 10.81
N HIS A 243 10.93 -10.15 10.90
CA HIS A 243 12.21 -9.94 11.61
C HIS A 243 12.06 -9.68 13.12
N ALA A 244 10.92 -9.16 13.58
CA ALA A 244 10.69 -8.86 15.00
C ALA A 244 10.63 -10.11 15.89
N VAL A 245 10.37 -11.29 15.31
CA VAL A 245 10.38 -12.58 16.02
C VAL A 245 11.81 -13.14 16.18
N LEU A 246 12.77 -12.71 15.36
CA LEU A 246 14.14 -13.26 15.39
C LEU A 246 15.11 -12.45 16.26
N VAL A 247 14.93 -11.13 16.37
CA VAL A 247 15.88 -10.27 17.12
C VAL A 247 15.66 -10.30 18.64
N SER A 248 14.48 -10.73 19.11
CA SER A 248 14.21 -10.87 20.55
C SER A 248 14.93 -12.07 21.21
N ASN A 249 15.52 -12.98 20.40
CA ASN A 249 16.22 -14.16 20.89
C ASN A 249 17.76 -14.03 20.89
N ALA A 250 18.32 -12.89 20.46
CA ALA A 250 19.77 -12.72 20.28
C ALA A 250 20.46 -11.87 21.37
N ILE A 251 19.74 -11.40 22.40
CA ILE A 251 20.35 -10.62 23.49
C ILE A 251 20.20 -11.38 24.81
N ARG A 252 21.14 -12.31 25.05
CA ARG A 252 21.74 -12.66 26.34
C ARG A 252 22.63 -13.89 26.18
N VAL A 253 23.92 -13.71 25.91
CA VAL A 253 24.97 -14.50 26.58
C VAL A 253 26.23 -13.63 26.63
N ASN A 254 26.70 -13.30 27.83
CA ASN A 254 28.08 -12.89 28.05
C ASN A 254 28.63 -13.76 29.18
N SER A 255 29.87 -14.23 28.98
CA SER A 255 30.78 -14.87 29.96
C SER A 255 30.42 -16.33 30.32
N THR A 256 31.30 -17.33 30.39
CA THR A 256 32.78 -17.44 30.51
C THR A 256 33.22 -18.88 30.14
N GLY A 257 34.45 -19.07 29.64
CA GLY A 257 35.28 -20.24 30.00
C GLY A 257 35.51 -21.38 29.00
N THR A 258 36.72 -21.40 28.42
CA THR A 258 37.64 -22.54 28.18
C THR A 258 37.30 -23.74 27.26
N SER A 259 38.19 -23.87 26.25
CA SER A 259 38.82 -25.07 25.65
C SER A 259 38.01 -26.11 24.86
N GLY A 260 38.45 -26.34 23.61
CA GLY A 260 38.65 -27.69 23.05
C GLY A 260 37.64 -28.22 22.02
N VAL A 261 38.04 -28.17 20.74
CA VAL A 261 37.79 -29.11 19.62
C VAL A 261 36.40 -29.77 19.48
N GLY A 262 35.69 -29.35 18.43
CA GLY A 262 34.95 -30.18 17.46
C GLY A 262 33.89 -31.18 17.97
N LYS A 263 32.61 -30.85 17.80
CA LYS A 263 31.54 -31.73 17.27
C LYS A 263 30.21 -30.99 17.17
N THR A 264 29.62 -31.00 15.98
CA THR A 264 28.27 -30.53 15.69
C THR A 264 27.26 -31.48 16.36
N ALA A 265 26.53 -31.00 17.35
CA ALA A 265 25.37 -31.70 17.93
C ALA A 265 24.20 -30.72 18.03
N VAL A 266 23.16 -30.97 17.24
CA VAL A 266 21.88 -30.24 17.31
C VAL A 266 21.10 -30.79 18.50
N ALA A 267 21.16 -30.12 19.64
CA ALA A 267 20.34 -30.43 20.81
C ALA A 267 19.04 -29.60 20.77
N THR A 268 17.93 -30.29 20.52
CA THR A 268 16.58 -29.73 20.60
C THR A 268 16.15 -29.73 22.07
N PHE A 269 16.08 -28.55 22.71
CA PHE A 269 15.47 -28.43 24.04
C PHE A 269 14.01 -27.96 23.92
N ALA A 270 13.11 -28.85 24.30
CA ALA A 270 11.71 -28.59 24.56
C ALA A 270 11.55 -27.66 25.77
N ASN A 271 10.63 -26.68 25.69
CA ASN A 271 10.05 -26.10 26.89
C ASN A 271 8.55 -26.42 26.97
N LYS A 272 8.23 -27.26 27.96
CA LYS A 272 6.88 -27.64 28.37
C LYS A 272 6.22 -26.46 29.09
N LYS A 273 5.06 -25.99 28.60
CA LYS A 273 3.88 -25.69 29.44
C LYS A 273 2.60 -25.66 28.59
N LYS A 274 1.98 -26.85 28.50
CA LYS A 274 0.57 -27.19 28.25
C LYS A 274 -0.32 -26.15 27.55
N LEU A 275 -0.51 -26.33 26.25
CA LEU A 275 -1.85 -26.24 25.63
C LEU A 275 -2.25 -27.66 25.21
N THR A 276 -3.31 -28.18 25.81
CA THR A 276 -3.89 -29.49 25.48
C THR A 276 -4.67 -29.40 24.16
N LEU A 277 -4.14 -30.03 23.11
CA LEU A 277 -4.87 -30.33 21.87
C LEU A 277 -5.69 -31.61 22.08
N ASN A 278 -6.98 -31.55 21.75
CA ASN A 278 -7.86 -32.72 21.65
C ASN A 278 -7.80 -33.22 20.19
N PRO A 279 -7.44 -34.48 19.92
CA PRO A 279 -7.28 -35.01 18.56
C PRO A 279 -8.63 -35.45 18.01
N VAL A 280 -8.81 -35.42 16.68
CA VAL A 280 -9.60 -36.39 15.89
C VAL A 280 -9.66 -35.91 14.42
N LEU A 281 -9.28 -36.83 13.53
CA LEU A 281 -9.46 -36.87 12.06
C LEU A 281 -8.42 -36.18 11.18
N ALA A 282 -7.28 -36.86 11.06
CA ALA A 282 -6.65 -37.10 9.78
C ALA A 282 -7.57 -37.94 8.85
N LYS A 283 -7.40 -37.73 7.52
CA LYS A 283 -7.91 -38.49 6.35
C LYS A 283 -9.25 -38.04 5.73
N LYS A 284 -9.16 -37.36 4.57
CA LYS A 284 -9.68 -37.87 3.27
C LYS A 284 -9.28 -36.95 2.09
N LYS A 285 -8.82 -37.57 1.00
CA LYS A 285 -8.53 -36.98 -0.33
C LYS A 285 -9.81 -36.85 -1.18
N VAL A 286 -9.72 -35.97 -2.19
CA VAL A 286 -10.41 -35.93 -3.50
C VAL A 286 -11.52 -34.86 -3.74
N ALA A 287 -11.07 -33.84 -4.50
CA ALA A 287 -11.62 -33.12 -5.68
C ALA A 287 -12.93 -32.28 -5.73
N ALA A 288 -12.69 -31.06 -6.26
CA ALA A 288 -13.45 -30.29 -7.26
C ALA A 288 -14.48 -29.19 -6.84
N SER A 289 -14.01 -27.94 -7.03
CA SER A 289 -14.65 -26.81 -7.73
C SER A 289 -15.78 -26.00 -7.08
N ALA A 290 -15.47 -24.73 -6.71
CA ALA A 290 -16.20 -23.53 -7.19
C ALA A 290 -15.49 -22.21 -6.82
N LEU A 291 -15.26 -21.41 -7.87
CA LEU A 291 -14.93 -19.98 -7.98
C LEU A 291 -14.92 -19.12 -6.70
N VAL A 292 -13.72 -18.70 -6.30
CA VAL A 292 -13.44 -17.39 -5.70
C VAL A 292 -12.28 -16.80 -6.49
N ALA A 293 -12.42 -15.55 -6.94
CA ALA A 293 -11.37 -14.80 -7.59
C ALA A 293 -10.13 -14.82 -6.66
N LYS A 294 -9.11 -15.59 -7.05
CA LYS A 294 -7.83 -15.60 -6.36
C LYS A 294 -7.28 -14.17 -6.42
N PRO A 295 -6.92 -13.53 -5.29
CA PRO A 295 -5.97 -12.43 -5.39
C PRO A 295 -4.74 -12.99 -6.10
N LEU A 296 -4.18 -12.25 -7.06
CA LEU A 296 -2.92 -12.61 -7.70
C LEU A 296 -1.90 -12.92 -6.61
N VAL A 297 -1.68 -14.21 -6.35
CA VAL A 297 -0.57 -14.69 -5.54
C VAL A 297 0.63 -14.49 -6.44
N MET A 298 1.36 -13.40 -6.21
CA MET A 298 2.73 -13.26 -6.68
C MET A 298 3.44 -14.57 -6.33
N PRO A 299 4.18 -15.21 -7.26
CA PRO A 299 5.00 -16.34 -6.89
C PRO A 299 5.89 -15.91 -5.72
N LYS A 300 5.77 -16.64 -4.60
CA LYS A 300 6.79 -16.62 -3.55
C LYS A 300 8.02 -17.34 -4.12
N THR A 301 8.67 -16.72 -5.09
CA THR A 301 10.07 -17.04 -5.34
C THR A 301 10.80 -16.38 -4.20
N VAL A 302 11.20 -17.20 -3.22
CA VAL A 302 12.21 -16.79 -2.24
C VAL A 302 13.44 -16.48 -3.07
N VAL A 303 13.66 -15.20 -3.35
CA VAL A 303 14.97 -14.73 -3.79
C VAL A 303 15.83 -14.86 -2.54
N GLU A 304 16.70 -15.86 -2.51
CA GLU A 304 17.76 -15.93 -1.49
C GLU A 304 18.51 -14.60 -1.54
N THR A 305 18.37 -13.83 -0.46
CA THR A 305 19.08 -12.56 -0.31
C THR A 305 20.55 -12.90 -0.15
N VAL A 306 21.35 -12.57 -1.15
CA VAL A 306 22.79 -12.47 -0.98
C VAL A 306 23.02 -11.31 -0.02
N ASP A 307 23.34 -11.62 1.23
CA ASP A 307 23.74 -10.64 2.22
C ASP A 307 24.97 -9.87 1.68
N GLY A 308 24.84 -8.56 1.45
CA GLY A 308 26.02 -7.70 1.17
C GLY A 308 25.93 -6.52 0.20
N GLU A 309 24.76 -6.04 -0.26
CA GLU A 309 24.70 -4.93 -1.25
C GLU A 309 23.68 -3.80 -0.96
N ASP A 310 23.17 -3.66 0.27
CA ASP A 310 22.26 -2.55 0.59
C ASP A 310 23.03 -1.23 0.68
N SER A 311 22.61 -0.23 -0.10
CA SER A 311 23.22 1.09 -0.06
C SER A 311 22.85 1.82 1.23
N GLU A 312 23.82 2.49 1.85
CA GLU A 312 23.52 3.36 2.99
C GLU A 312 22.84 4.67 2.58
N ASN A 313 22.73 4.91 1.28
CA ASN A 313 22.09 6.09 0.69
C ASN A 313 20.56 5.96 0.69
N ARG A 314 19.88 7.06 0.36
CA ARG A 314 18.42 7.10 0.29
C ARG A 314 17.98 7.85 -0.95
N PHE A 315 16.78 7.58 -1.44
CA PHE A 315 16.18 8.38 -2.50
C PHE A 315 14.66 8.44 -2.38
N SER A 316 14.06 9.48 -2.94
CA SER A 316 12.61 9.57 -3.09
C SER A 316 12.27 9.92 -4.54
N ASP A 317 11.22 9.27 -5.01
CA ASP A 317 10.68 9.44 -6.34
C ASP A 317 9.64 10.57 -6.32
N PHE A 318 9.77 11.55 -7.23
CA PHE A 318 8.82 12.66 -7.39
C PHE A 318 8.13 12.61 -8.75
N GLU A 319 7.10 13.42 -9.00
CA GLU A 319 6.36 13.37 -10.26
C GLU A 319 7.24 13.50 -11.50
N ASN A 320 8.26 14.36 -11.42
CA ASN A 320 9.10 14.77 -12.53
C ASN A 320 10.61 14.58 -12.29
N GLY A 321 11.03 14.14 -11.11
CA GLY A 321 12.45 13.94 -10.77
C GLY A 321 12.70 12.94 -9.65
N VAL A 322 13.98 12.77 -9.31
CA VAL A 322 14.44 11.89 -8.23
C VAL A 322 15.40 12.68 -7.35
N LEU A 323 15.10 12.75 -6.05
CA LEU A 323 16.03 13.26 -5.07
C LEU A 323 16.79 12.10 -4.43
N PHE A 324 18.10 12.25 -4.36
CA PHE A 324 19.01 11.27 -3.80
C PHE A 324 19.79 11.88 -2.64
N TRP A 325 19.85 11.18 -1.52
CA TRP A 325 20.66 11.54 -0.38
C TRP A 325 21.86 10.60 -0.27
N SER A 326 23.06 11.19 -0.38
CA SER A 326 24.33 10.50 -0.15
C SER A 326 24.65 10.52 1.34
N ARG A 327 24.84 9.34 1.94
CA ARG A 327 25.28 9.25 3.34
C ARG A 327 26.73 9.71 3.50
N LYS A 328 27.59 9.35 2.54
CA LYS A 328 29.01 9.72 2.52
C LYS A 328 29.18 11.24 2.50
N ASP A 329 28.45 11.90 1.62
CA ASP A 329 28.56 13.35 1.42
C ASP A 329 27.59 14.14 2.31
N ARG A 330 26.69 13.43 3.01
CA ARG A 330 25.59 13.98 3.82
C ARG A 330 24.77 15.03 3.06
N LYS A 331 24.58 14.81 1.76
CA LYS A 331 24.03 15.81 0.84
C LYS A 331 22.90 15.23 0.01
N VAL A 332 21.89 16.05 -0.23
CA VAL A 332 20.82 15.77 -1.20
C VAL A 332 21.19 16.35 -2.56
N THR A 333 21.00 15.55 -3.60
CA THR A 333 21.14 15.95 -4.99
C THR A 333 19.88 15.58 -5.76
N GLU A 334 19.47 16.47 -6.66
CA GLU A 334 18.53 16.12 -7.72
C GLU A 334 19.28 15.38 -8.81
N LEU A 335 18.85 14.18 -9.13
CA LEU A 335 19.56 13.33 -10.09
C LEU A 335 19.27 13.74 -11.52
N ALA A 336 20.31 13.81 -12.34
CA ALA A 336 20.16 13.90 -13.78
C ALA A 336 19.76 12.52 -14.36
N PRO A 337 18.89 12.48 -15.39
CA PRO A 337 18.55 11.25 -16.08
C PRO A 337 19.78 10.58 -16.70
N TRP A 338 19.92 9.27 -16.50
CA TRP A 338 20.91 8.45 -17.19
C TRP A 338 20.46 8.17 -18.62
N THR A 339 20.96 8.95 -19.57
CA THR A 339 20.48 8.93 -20.96
C THR A 339 21.13 7.87 -21.84
N ARG A 340 22.34 7.42 -21.49
CA ARG A 340 23.11 6.45 -22.29
C ARG A 340 24.13 5.68 -21.44
N THR A 341 24.29 4.38 -21.70
CA THR A 341 25.35 3.55 -21.09
C THR A 341 26.72 3.88 -21.70
N SER A 342 27.81 3.46 -21.06
CA SER A 342 29.18 3.60 -21.59
C SER A 342 29.39 2.87 -22.91
N LYS A 343 28.58 1.82 -23.17
CA LYS A 343 28.57 1.06 -24.43
C LYS A 343 27.66 1.68 -25.51
N GLY A 344 27.05 2.84 -25.26
CA GLY A 344 26.26 3.55 -26.24
C GLY A 344 24.75 3.27 -26.24
N THR A 345 24.27 2.34 -25.41
CA THR A 345 22.83 2.02 -25.33
C THR A 345 22.03 3.22 -24.84
N SER A 346 21.06 3.70 -25.63
CA SER A 346 20.17 4.77 -25.20
C SER A 346 19.17 4.26 -24.15
N LEU A 347 18.99 5.06 -23.10
CA LEU A 347 18.09 4.81 -21.96
C LEU A 347 17.03 5.91 -21.82
N ARG A 348 16.81 6.68 -22.89
CA ARG A 348 15.82 7.75 -22.97
C ARG A 348 14.90 7.46 -24.15
N PHE A 349 13.60 7.42 -23.92
CA PHE A 349 12.63 7.03 -24.96
C PHE A 349 11.46 8.01 -25.04
N SER A 350 11.19 8.55 -26.22
CA SER A 350 9.97 9.32 -26.47
C SER A 350 8.74 8.41 -26.52
N GLY A 351 7.55 8.97 -26.31
CA GLY A 351 6.30 8.24 -26.46
C GLY A 351 6.16 7.57 -27.84
N SER A 352 6.63 8.22 -28.91
CA SER A 352 6.63 7.65 -30.27
C SER A 352 7.59 6.46 -30.42
N GLN A 353 8.75 6.48 -29.76
CA GLN A 353 9.65 5.33 -29.73
C GLN A 353 9.03 4.15 -28.96
N ILE A 354 8.35 4.42 -27.85
CA ILE A 354 7.57 3.39 -27.12
C ILE A 354 6.47 2.82 -28.02
N ALA A 355 5.75 3.66 -28.76
CA ALA A 355 4.72 3.21 -29.70
C ALA A 355 5.29 2.30 -30.80
N ALA A 356 6.47 2.63 -31.34
CA ALA A 356 7.15 1.82 -32.34
C ALA A 356 7.57 0.45 -31.78
N LYS A 357 8.09 0.39 -30.55
CA LYS A 357 8.42 -0.86 -29.86
C LYS A 357 7.19 -1.74 -29.65
N VAL A 358 6.11 -1.16 -29.13
CA VAL A 358 4.83 -1.86 -28.91
C VAL A 358 4.22 -2.34 -30.23
N ARG A 359 4.31 -1.56 -31.31
CA ARG A 359 3.88 -1.99 -32.65
C ARG A 359 4.62 -3.25 -33.09
N GLY A 360 5.95 -3.26 -32.96
CA GLY A 360 6.78 -4.40 -33.34
C GLY A 360 6.35 -5.68 -32.62
N GLU A 361 6.13 -5.59 -31.31
CA GLU A 361 5.71 -6.73 -30.49
C GLU A 361 4.28 -7.18 -30.77
N LEU A 362 3.33 -6.25 -30.93
CA LEU A 362 1.98 -6.59 -31.34
C LEU A 362 1.95 -7.25 -32.72
N ASN A 363 2.76 -6.80 -33.66
CA ASN A 363 2.82 -7.43 -34.99
C ASN A 363 3.33 -8.88 -34.94
N LYS A 364 4.23 -9.18 -33.99
CA LYS A 364 4.73 -10.54 -33.74
C LYS A 364 3.68 -11.41 -33.06
N LEU A 365 3.12 -10.92 -31.96
CA LEU A 365 2.35 -11.72 -31.00
C LEU A 365 0.84 -11.72 -31.26
N LEU A 366 0.28 -10.59 -31.69
CA LEU A 366 -1.16 -10.45 -31.91
C LEU A 366 -1.53 -10.82 -33.34
N LYS A 367 -1.94 -12.08 -33.53
CA LYS A 367 -2.48 -12.56 -34.81
C LYS A 367 -4.00 -12.49 -34.82
N LEU A 368 -4.55 -11.51 -35.55
CA LEU A 368 -5.98 -11.41 -35.82
C LEU A 368 -6.26 -11.96 -37.24
N PRO A 369 -7.15 -12.95 -37.41
CA PRO A 369 -7.49 -13.46 -38.74
C PRO A 369 -8.11 -12.37 -39.62
N SER A 370 -7.69 -12.33 -40.90
CA SER A 370 -8.21 -11.39 -41.91
C SER A 370 -8.14 -9.91 -41.51
N CYS A 371 -7.19 -9.57 -40.62
CA CYS A 371 -7.03 -8.22 -40.10
C CYS A 371 -5.54 -7.92 -39.85
N SER A 372 -5.07 -6.77 -40.32
CA SER A 372 -3.67 -6.36 -40.23
C SER A 372 -3.52 -5.15 -39.31
N LEU A 373 -2.44 -5.12 -38.51
CA LEU A 373 -2.08 -3.95 -37.71
C LEU A 373 -1.46 -2.89 -38.63
N ILE A 374 -2.13 -1.74 -38.78
CA ILE A 374 -1.66 -0.65 -39.64
C ILE A 374 -0.69 0.25 -38.89
N SER A 375 -1.10 0.77 -37.74
CA SER A 375 -0.32 1.76 -36.98
C SER A 375 -0.49 1.58 -35.48
N VAL A 376 0.54 1.95 -34.72
CA VAL A 376 0.43 2.26 -33.29
C VAL A 376 1.05 3.63 -33.08
N VAL A 377 0.27 4.59 -32.60
CA VAL A 377 0.67 6.00 -32.52
C VAL A 377 0.55 6.47 -31.08
N TYR A 378 1.59 7.17 -30.59
CA TYR A 378 1.54 7.84 -29.29
C TYR A 378 0.52 8.98 -29.30
N LYS A 379 -0.27 9.08 -28.22
CA LYS A 379 -1.28 10.14 -28.09
C LYS A 379 -1.04 11.02 -26.88
N SER A 380 -0.86 10.41 -25.71
CA SER A 380 -0.64 11.14 -24.47
C SER A 380 -0.08 10.21 -23.41
N VAL A 381 0.13 10.72 -22.21
CA VAL A 381 0.16 9.89 -21.00
C VAL A 381 -1.19 9.92 -20.29
N GLY A 382 -1.47 8.90 -19.50
CA GLY A 382 -2.56 8.85 -18.54
C GLY A 382 -2.05 9.01 -17.12
N ASN A 383 -2.96 8.86 -16.16
CA ASN A 383 -2.67 9.03 -14.74
C ASN A 383 -1.70 7.98 -14.21
N TYR A 384 -1.11 8.30 -13.06
CA TYR A 384 -0.35 7.39 -12.23
C TYR A 384 -1.15 6.14 -11.87
N ARG A 385 -0.48 4.99 -11.91
CA ARG A 385 -1.00 3.73 -11.39
C ARG A 385 0.18 2.89 -10.91
N PHE A 386 -0.08 1.99 -9.96
CA PHE A 386 0.90 0.99 -9.55
C PHE A 386 1.40 0.22 -10.77
N ASP A 387 2.71 0.20 -10.96
CA ASP A 387 3.38 -0.37 -12.13
C ASP A 387 3.63 -1.88 -12.03
N GLY A 388 3.34 -2.49 -10.87
CA GLY A 388 3.61 -3.90 -10.61
C GLY A 388 5.03 -4.19 -10.11
N ALA A 389 5.90 -3.18 -10.03
CA ALA A 389 7.29 -3.26 -9.58
C ALA A 389 7.55 -2.47 -8.28
N GLY A 390 6.55 -1.73 -7.78
CA GLY A 390 6.56 -1.17 -6.43
C GLY A 390 6.33 0.34 -6.36
N VAL A 391 6.26 1.03 -7.51
CA VAL A 391 6.02 2.49 -7.58
C VAL A 391 4.81 2.82 -8.46
N SER A 392 4.28 4.03 -8.30
CA SER A 392 3.28 4.54 -9.22
C SER A 392 3.96 5.21 -10.40
N ASN A 393 3.67 4.79 -11.62
CA ASN A 393 4.19 5.42 -12.84
C ASN A 393 3.06 5.86 -13.77
N ARG A 394 3.33 6.84 -14.63
CA ARG A 394 2.39 7.24 -15.69
C ARG A 394 2.36 6.17 -16.79
N ARG A 395 1.24 6.12 -17.51
CA ARG A 395 1.03 5.16 -18.61
C ARG A 395 0.96 5.88 -19.94
N HIS A 396 1.71 5.43 -20.95
CA HIS A 396 1.48 5.89 -22.32
C HIS A 396 0.10 5.45 -22.80
N ARG A 397 -0.63 6.37 -23.42
CA ARG A 397 -1.84 6.07 -24.19
C ARG A 397 -1.46 6.04 -25.65
N LEU A 398 -1.63 4.87 -26.25
CA LEU A 398 -1.37 4.64 -27.67
C LEU A 398 -2.67 4.35 -28.40
N GLU A 399 -2.75 4.73 -29.67
CA GLU A 399 -3.83 4.36 -30.56
C GLU A 399 -3.31 3.31 -31.55
N ALA A 400 -3.87 2.11 -31.48
CA ALA A 400 -3.61 1.04 -32.43
C ALA A 400 -4.76 0.96 -33.45
N THR A 401 -4.43 1.03 -34.74
CA THR A 401 -5.39 0.90 -35.85
C THR A 401 -5.17 -0.42 -36.54
N PHE A 402 -6.23 -1.20 -36.63
CA PHE A 402 -6.26 -2.47 -37.37
C PHE A 402 -7.20 -2.34 -38.55
N ARG A 403 -6.81 -2.87 -39.70
CA ARG A 403 -7.61 -2.88 -40.92
C ARG A 403 -7.99 -4.30 -41.27
N GLY A 404 -9.28 -4.52 -41.47
CA GLY A 404 -9.82 -5.76 -42.02
C GLY A 404 -11.04 -5.44 -42.85
N SER A 405 -12.01 -6.36 -42.91
CA SER A 405 -13.23 -6.17 -43.69
C SER A 405 -14.49 -6.56 -42.92
N ILE A 406 -15.62 -5.96 -43.29
CA ILE A 406 -16.97 -6.40 -42.93
C ILE A 406 -17.70 -6.92 -44.17
N VAL A 407 -18.72 -7.75 -43.97
CA VAL A 407 -19.58 -8.23 -45.07
C VAL A 407 -20.83 -7.35 -45.13
N ILE A 408 -21.02 -6.66 -46.26
CA ILE A 408 -22.23 -5.88 -46.56
C ILE A 408 -22.79 -6.39 -47.88
N LYS A 409 -24.05 -6.87 -47.87
CA LYS A 409 -24.72 -7.43 -49.05
C LYS A 409 -23.84 -8.48 -49.78
N GLY A 410 -23.21 -9.38 -49.01
CA GLY A 410 -22.33 -10.43 -49.54
C GLY A 410 -20.95 -9.98 -50.01
N LYS A 411 -20.65 -8.68 -50.03
CA LYS A 411 -19.34 -8.14 -50.45
C LYS A 411 -18.48 -7.75 -49.25
N LEU A 412 -17.18 -8.04 -49.31
CA LEU A 412 -16.21 -7.57 -48.33
C LEU A 412 -15.94 -6.07 -48.55
N GLN A 413 -16.11 -5.27 -47.51
CA GLN A 413 -15.76 -3.86 -47.51
C GLN A 413 -14.73 -3.56 -46.42
N PRO A 414 -13.67 -2.78 -46.72
CA PRO A 414 -12.63 -2.49 -45.76
C PRO A 414 -13.18 -1.65 -44.59
N THR A 415 -12.70 -1.93 -43.39
CA THR A 415 -13.03 -1.16 -42.20
C THR A 415 -11.85 -1.11 -41.24
N ASP A 416 -11.79 -0.02 -40.47
CA ASP A 416 -10.78 0.17 -39.44
C ASP A 416 -11.38 -0.04 -38.05
N LEU A 417 -10.72 -0.89 -37.26
CA LEU A 417 -10.91 -1.06 -35.83
C LEU A 417 -9.84 -0.24 -35.10
N LYS A 418 -10.24 0.60 -34.13
CA LYS A 418 -9.29 1.42 -33.37
C LYS A 418 -9.35 1.11 -31.89
N LEU A 419 -8.18 0.82 -31.31
CA LEU A 419 -8.01 0.54 -29.89
C LEU A 419 -7.16 1.62 -29.24
N ARG A 420 -7.53 2.02 -28.03
CA ARG A 420 -6.64 2.71 -27.10
C ARG A 420 -5.94 1.67 -26.26
N LEU A 421 -4.61 1.66 -26.29
CA LEU A 421 -3.76 0.84 -25.43
C LEU A 421 -3.18 1.69 -24.31
N SER A 422 -3.12 1.14 -23.10
CA SER A 422 -2.43 1.74 -21.95
C SER A 422 -1.15 0.96 -21.68
N VAL A 423 0.01 1.59 -21.83
CA VAL A 423 1.32 0.94 -21.72
C VAL A 423 2.07 1.51 -20.50
N VAL A 424 2.60 0.62 -19.67
CA VAL A 424 3.49 0.94 -18.56
C VAL A 424 4.92 0.65 -19.02
N VAL A 425 5.86 1.51 -18.66
CA VAL A 425 7.30 1.26 -18.80
C VAL A 425 7.91 1.19 -17.41
N SER A 426 8.65 0.13 -17.12
CA SER A 426 9.17 -0.14 -15.78
C SER A 426 10.52 -0.86 -15.81
N TRP A 427 11.24 -0.80 -14.69
CA TRP A 427 12.45 -1.59 -14.46
C TRP A 427 12.10 -3.06 -14.17
N ASN A 428 12.86 -3.98 -14.75
CA ASN A 428 12.84 -5.39 -14.45
C ASN A 428 14.18 -5.81 -13.82
N PRO A 429 14.22 -5.99 -12.50
CA PRO A 429 15.47 -6.31 -11.80
C PRO A 429 16.02 -7.69 -12.17
N ILE A 430 15.14 -8.68 -12.41
CA ILE A 430 15.53 -10.07 -12.66
C ILE A 430 16.32 -10.17 -13.97
N HIS A 431 15.82 -9.55 -15.04
CA HIS A 431 16.46 -9.60 -16.35
C HIS A 431 17.37 -8.39 -16.61
N ARG A 432 17.41 -7.43 -15.68
CA ARG A 432 18.08 -6.14 -15.83
C ARG A 432 17.68 -5.41 -17.11
N THR A 433 16.38 -5.33 -17.36
CA THR A 433 15.81 -4.70 -18.56
C THR A 433 14.83 -3.60 -18.20
N ILE A 434 14.70 -2.63 -19.09
CA ILE A 434 13.57 -1.72 -19.11
C ILE A 434 12.51 -2.35 -19.99
N ASP A 435 11.36 -2.62 -19.43
CA ASP A 435 10.28 -3.35 -20.09
C ASP A 435 9.08 -2.44 -20.33
N ALA A 436 8.41 -2.62 -21.47
CA ALA A 436 7.05 -2.16 -21.69
C ALA A 436 6.06 -3.30 -21.40
N ALA A 437 4.89 -2.96 -20.89
CA ALA A 437 3.78 -3.90 -20.77
C ALA A 437 2.45 -3.22 -21.10
N ILE A 438 1.58 -3.91 -21.85
CA ILE A 438 0.22 -3.43 -22.09
C ILE A 438 -0.60 -3.72 -20.82
N SER A 439 -0.93 -2.67 -20.07
CA SER A 439 -1.69 -2.75 -18.82
C SER A 439 -3.21 -2.79 -19.02
N GLY A 440 -3.68 -2.51 -20.24
CA GLY A 440 -5.09 -2.53 -20.59
C GLY A 440 -5.38 -1.93 -21.95
N PHE A 441 -6.58 -2.16 -22.46
CA PHE A 441 -7.06 -1.58 -23.70
C PHE A 441 -8.54 -1.22 -23.65
N SER A 442 -8.99 -0.37 -24.58
CA SER A 442 -10.39 -0.03 -24.79
C SER A 442 -10.64 0.30 -26.26
N TYR A 443 -11.89 0.22 -26.72
CA TYR A 443 -12.23 0.59 -28.10
C TYR A 443 -12.36 2.11 -28.22
N ILE A 444 -11.69 2.69 -29.21
CA ILE A 444 -11.96 4.06 -29.68
C ILE A 444 -13.05 3.99 -30.76
N ARG A 445 -12.88 3.08 -31.72
CA ARG A 445 -13.86 2.74 -32.74
C ARG A 445 -14.04 1.23 -32.75
N ARG A 446 -15.24 0.78 -32.36
CA ARG A 446 -15.62 -0.64 -32.42
C ARG A 446 -16.40 -0.92 -33.71
N VAL A 447 -16.11 -2.06 -34.31
CA VAL A 447 -16.92 -2.66 -35.38
C VAL A 447 -17.60 -3.90 -34.79
N ALA A 448 -18.92 -4.04 -34.87
CA ALA A 448 -19.62 -5.12 -34.15
C ALA A 448 -19.12 -6.52 -34.52
N LYS A 449 -19.04 -6.82 -35.82
CA LYS A 449 -18.48 -8.07 -36.37
C LYS A 449 -17.49 -7.75 -37.49
N MET A 450 -16.36 -8.43 -37.52
CA MET A 450 -15.40 -8.37 -38.63
C MET A 450 -15.20 -9.75 -39.23
N HIS A 451 -15.00 -9.79 -40.55
CA HIS A 451 -14.68 -11.01 -41.27
C HIS A 451 -13.41 -11.65 -40.67
N GLY A 452 -13.40 -12.97 -40.49
CA GLY A 452 -12.32 -13.73 -39.84
C GLY A 452 -12.25 -13.60 -38.30
N ILE A 453 -12.75 -12.51 -37.71
CA ILE A 453 -12.70 -12.27 -36.26
C ILE A 453 -14.00 -12.66 -35.55
N GLY A 454 -15.16 -12.48 -36.21
CA GLY A 454 -16.48 -12.58 -35.57
C GLY A 454 -16.80 -11.33 -34.75
N ASP A 455 -17.49 -11.48 -33.62
CA ASP A 455 -17.74 -10.37 -32.69
C ASP A 455 -16.40 -9.83 -32.18
N THR A 456 -16.09 -8.58 -32.50
CA THR A 456 -14.79 -8.01 -32.17
C THR A 456 -14.57 -7.90 -30.67
N ARG A 457 -15.62 -7.66 -29.87
CA ARG A 457 -15.51 -7.56 -28.40
C ARG A 457 -14.93 -8.84 -27.82
N ILE A 458 -15.38 -9.98 -28.32
CA ILE A 458 -14.95 -11.30 -27.87
C ILE A 458 -13.67 -11.71 -28.60
N GLY A 459 -13.65 -11.62 -29.92
CA GLY A 459 -12.58 -12.15 -30.76
C GLY A 459 -11.25 -11.42 -30.61
N VAL A 460 -11.28 -10.10 -30.41
CA VAL A 460 -10.06 -9.31 -30.13
C VAL A 460 -9.66 -9.47 -28.66
N GLY A 461 -10.62 -9.43 -27.74
CA GLY A 461 -10.38 -9.63 -26.30
C GLY A 461 -9.66 -10.95 -26.02
N LYS A 462 -10.17 -12.07 -26.56
CA LYS A 462 -9.54 -13.40 -26.44
C LYS A 462 -8.06 -13.46 -26.85
N ARG A 463 -7.61 -12.55 -27.71
CA ARG A 463 -6.24 -12.52 -28.25
C ARG A 463 -5.37 -11.44 -27.62
N LEU A 464 -5.96 -10.34 -27.16
CA LEU A 464 -5.25 -9.28 -26.44
C LEU A 464 -5.14 -9.56 -24.93
N ASP A 465 -6.15 -10.16 -24.31
CA ASP A 465 -6.18 -10.43 -22.87
C ASP A 465 -4.96 -11.24 -22.40
N PRO A 466 -4.50 -12.29 -23.12
CA PRO A 466 -3.27 -13.02 -22.75
C PRO A 466 -1.99 -12.18 -22.86
N LEU A 467 -1.99 -11.11 -23.65
CA LEU A 467 -0.83 -10.22 -23.83
C LEU A 467 -0.81 -9.11 -22.76
N LEU A 468 -1.88 -8.96 -21.97
CA LEU A 468 -1.89 -7.98 -20.89
C LEU A 468 -0.84 -8.35 -19.84
N TRP A 469 -0.07 -7.36 -19.42
CA TRP A 469 1.03 -7.49 -18.47
C TRP A 469 2.19 -8.39 -18.91
N GLN A 470 2.14 -8.94 -20.13
CA GLN A 470 3.32 -9.52 -20.74
C GLN A 470 4.37 -8.43 -20.94
N ARG A 471 5.59 -8.69 -20.46
CA ARG A 471 6.71 -7.73 -20.52
C ARG A 471 7.46 -7.88 -21.83
N PHE A 472 7.78 -6.75 -22.44
CA PHE A 472 8.58 -6.67 -23.66
C PHE A 472 9.80 -5.79 -23.43
N VAL A 473 10.98 -6.30 -23.75
CA VAL A 473 12.24 -5.60 -23.52
C VAL A 473 12.35 -4.39 -24.45
N ILE A 474 12.52 -3.20 -23.88
CA ILE A 474 12.83 -1.96 -24.61
C ILE A 474 14.34 -1.79 -24.73
N ALA A 475 15.05 -1.97 -23.61
CA ALA A 475 16.49 -1.87 -23.53
C ALA A 475 17.06 -2.71 -22.38
N SER A 476 18.25 -3.25 -22.57
CA SER A 476 19.01 -3.95 -21.53
C SER A 476 19.90 -2.96 -20.78
N VAL A 477 19.99 -3.12 -19.46
CA VAL A 477 20.85 -2.31 -18.59
C VAL A 477 21.98 -3.20 -18.08
N PRO A 478 23.26 -2.80 -18.26
CA PRO A 478 24.37 -3.63 -17.83
C PRO A 478 24.44 -3.73 -16.30
N ALA A 479 25.06 -4.81 -15.80
CA ALA A 479 25.39 -4.94 -14.39
C ALA A 479 26.39 -3.87 -13.92
N LYS A 480 27.35 -3.55 -14.79
CA LYS A 480 28.38 -2.53 -14.55
C LYS A 480 28.42 -1.51 -15.68
N ASP A 481 28.69 -0.26 -15.34
CA ASP A 481 28.90 0.84 -16.27
C ASP A 481 30.13 1.63 -15.85
N ARG A 482 31.13 1.75 -16.74
CA ARG A 482 32.47 2.28 -16.39
C ARG A 482 33.06 1.63 -15.11
N SER A 483 32.98 0.30 -15.04
CA SER A 483 33.44 -0.53 -13.90
C SER A 483 32.69 -0.36 -12.58
N LYS A 484 31.71 0.54 -12.48
CA LYS A 484 30.84 0.70 -11.30
C LYS A 484 29.61 -0.19 -11.40
N ASN A 485 29.18 -0.81 -10.29
CA ASN A 485 27.90 -1.51 -10.21
C ASN A 485 26.75 -0.53 -10.42
N VAL A 486 25.73 -0.94 -11.18
CA VAL A 486 24.57 -0.09 -11.48
C VAL A 486 23.38 -0.52 -10.63
N ALA A 487 22.90 0.38 -9.80
CA ALA A 487 21.58 0.32 -9.17
C ALA A 487 20.62 1.26 -9.92
N VAL A 488 19.57 0.71 -10.54
CA VAL A 488 18.50 1.51 -11.16
C VAL A 488 17.52 1.91 -10.07
N LEU A 489 17.41 3.21 -9.82
CA LEU A 489 16.55 3.75 -8.77
C LEU A 489 15.11 3.92 -9.27
N SER A 490 14.96 4.43 -10.49
CA SER A 490 13.65 4.78 -11.04
C SER A 490 13.65 4.73 -12.57
N VAL A 491 12.54 4.27 -13.14
CA VAL A 491 12.21 4.39 -14.56
C VAL A 491 10.90 5.15 -14.65
N LYS A 492 10.96 6.42 -15.06
CA LYS A 492 9.81 7.32 -15.01
C LYS A 492 9.27 7.59 -16.39
N THR A 493 7.94 7.68 -16.46
CA THR A 493 7.25 8.30 -17.59
C THR A 493 6.79 9.70 -17.18
N LEU A 494 7.37 10.72 -17.82
CA LEU A 494 7.04 12.13 -17.58
C LEU A 494 5.68 12.51 -18.20
N SER A 495 5.16 13.68 -17.81
CA SER A 495 3.90 14.24 -18.35
C SER A 495 3.91 14.44 -19.87
N ASN A 496 5.08 14.70 -20.46
CA ASN A 496 5.29 14.82 -21.90
C ASN A 496 5.49 13.46 -22.61
N GLY A 497 5.39 12.33 -21.89
CA GLY A 497 5.57 10.99 -22.44
C GLY A 497 7.01 10.52 -22.59
N LEU A 498 8.00 11.32 -22.18
CA LEU A 498 9.38 10.90 -22.15
C LEU A 498 9.61 9.87 -21.04
N VAL A 499 10.30 8.79 -21.37
CA VAL A 499 10.82 7.82 -20.41
C VAL A 499 12.25 8.21 -20.03
N GLN A 500 12.50 8.31 -18.73
CA GLN A 500 13.80 8.62 -18.14
C GLN A 500 14.19 7.56 -17.12
N VAL A 501 15.48 7.26 -17.06
CA VAL A 501 16.06 6.27 -16.15
C VAL A 501 16.97 7.00 -15.19
N TYR A 502 16.86 6.67 -13.90
CA TYR A 502 17.69 7.23 -12.85
C TYR A 502 18.43 6.09 -12.17
N ARG A 503 19.70 6.33 -11.83
CA ARG A 503 20.57 5.37 -11.18
C ARG A 503 21.29 6.00 -10.01
N GLU A 504 21.81 5.15 -9.13
CA GLU A 504 22.77 5.58 -8.13
C GLU A 504 24.03 6.17 -8.82
N PRO A 505 24.51 7.37 -8.40
CA PRO A 505 25.67 8.06 -9.01
C PRO A 505 27.03 7.34 -8.97
#